data_AF-A0A7S0J3R0-F1
#
_entry.id   AF-A0A7S0J3R0-F1
#
_cell.length_a   1.000
_cell.length_b   1.000
_cell.length_c   1.000
_cell.angle_alpha   90.00
_cell.angle_beta   90.00
_cell.angle_gamma   90.00
#
_symmetry.space_group_name_H-M   'P 1'
#
loop_
_entity.id
_entity.type
_entity.pdbx_description
1 polymer ?
#
loop_
_entity_poly.entity_id
_entity_poly.type
_entity_poly.pdbx_seq_one_letter_code
_entity_poly.pdbx_strand_id
1 'polypeptide(L)'
;TLPPRDFMCARLAHLEDGCAQVEAGWADLQPPVLVIAGTADALLDSEREAQRLQRILGKERCAVHTVDGAGHAGTLDQRCELTSVLERWTKEAGIARALFGADQSNR
;
A
#
# COMPACT_ATOMS: atom_id res chain seq x y z
N THR A 1 -19.81 -4.63 25.10
CA THR A 1 -18.92 -4.10 26.16
C THR A 1 -17.66 -3.60 25.50
N LEU A 2 -17.24 -2.36 25.78
CA LEU A 2 -15.97 -1.85 25.26
C LEU A 2 -14.82 -2.57 25.96
N PRO A 3 -13.73 -2.91 25.24
CA PRO A 3 -12.56 -3.53 25.85
C PRO A 3 -11.99 -2.65 26.96
N PRO A 4 -11.43 -3.24 28.05
CA PRO A 4 -10.80 -2.48 29.11
C PRO A 4 -9.72 -1.54 28.57
N ARG A 5 -9.61 -0.34 29.15
CA ARG A 5 -8.65 0.70 28.72
C ARG A 5 -7.22 0.16 28.65
N ASP A 6 -6.79 -0.58 29.67
CA ASP A 6 -5.42 -1.10 29.74
C ASP A 6 -5.11 -2.12 28.65
N PHE A 7 -6.10 -2.93 28.27
CA PHE A 7 -5.98 -3.83 27.11
C PHE A 7 -5.78 -3.04 25.81
N MET A 8 -6.55 -1.97 25.60
CA MET A 8 -6.39 -1.11 24.42
C MET A 8 -5.05 -0.38 24.40
N CYS A 9 -4.60 0.15 25.54
CA CYS A 9 -3.29 0.79 25.66
C CYS A 9 -2.15 -0.18 25.34
N ALA A 10 -2.15 -1.38 25.93
CA ALA A 10 -1.13 -2.39 25.64
C ALA A 10 -1.15 -2.82 24.17
N ARG A 11 -2.34 -2.95 23.57
CA ARG A 11 -2.46 -3.30 22.15
C ARG A 11 -1.94 -2.21 21.23
N LEU A 12 -2.20 -0.93 21.53
CA LEU A 12 -1.68 0.20 20.77
C LEU A 12 -0.16 0.31 20.90
N ALA A 13 0.40 0.10 22.10
CA ALA A 13 1.85 0.10 22.31
C ALA A 13 2.56 -0.95 21.43
N HIS A 14 2.03 -2.17 21.34
CA HIS A 14 2.59 -3.18 20.44
C HIS A 14 2.50 -2.79 18.95
N LEU A 15 1.44 -2.08 18.54
CA LEU A 15 1.33 -1.58 17.16
C LEU A 15 2.35 -0.48 16.90
N GLU A 16 2.57 0.42 17.86
CA GLU A 16 3.60 1.46 17.78
C GLU A 16 5.01 0.85 17.65
N ASP A 17 5.33 -0.14 18.48
CA ASP A 17 6.62 -0.86 18.41
C ASP A 17 6.79 -1.57 17.07
N GLY A 18 5.75 -2.23 16.59
CA GLY A 18 5.76 -2.90 15.28
C GLY A 18 5.95 -1.91 14.13
N CYS A 19 5.26 -0.78 14.17
CA CYS A 19 5.45 0.31 13.21
C CYS A 19 6.89 0.83 13.24
N ALA A 20 7.46 1.09 14.42
CA ALA A 20 8.84 1.58 14.54
C ALA A 20 9.86 0.63 13.91
N GLN A 21 9.67 -0.68 14.05
CA GLN A 21 10.53 -1.69 13.44
C GLN A 21 10.44 -1.69 11.91
N VAL A 22 9.23 -1.60 11.35
CA VAL A 22 9.02 -1.52 9.90
C VAL A 22 9.56 -0.20 9.33
N GLU A 23 9.32 0.90 10.05
CA GLU A 23 9.77 2.25 9.64
C GLU A 23 11.27 2.34 9.44
N ALA A 24 12.05 1.67 10.30
CA ALA A 24 13.50 1.63 10.19
C ALA A 24 13.99 0.92 8.89
N GLY A 25 13.20 0.00 8.35
CA GLY A 25 13.57 -0.83 7.20
C GLY A 25 13.09 -0.32 5.84
N TRP A 26 12.24 0.72 5.79
CA TRP A 26 11.66 1.16 4.51
C TRP A 26 12.70 1.57 3.48
N ALA A 27 13.75 2.29 3.88
CA ALA A 27 14.78 2.77 2.95
C ALA A 27 15.51 1.63 2.23
N ASP A 28 15.70 0.51 2.94
CA ASP A 28 16.44 -0.67 2.50
C ASP A 28 15.60 -1.61 1.62
N LEU A 29 14.28 -1.38 1.54
CA LEU A 29 13.38 -2.19 0.73
C LEU A 29 13.77 -2.13 -0.76
N GLN A 30 14.21 -3.26 -1.30
CA GLN A 30 14.66 -3.37 -2.70
C GLN A 30 13.54 -3.57 -3.73
N PRO A 31 12.47 -4.34 -3.44
CA PRO A 31 11.42 -4.56 -4.43
C PRO A 31 10.72 -3.26 -4.85
N PRO A 32 10.26 -3.14 -6.11
CA PRO A 32 9.33 -2.09 -6.49
C PRO A 32 8.04 -2.15 -5.66
N VAL A 33 7.52 -0.99 -5.29
CA VAL A 33 6.33 -0.83 -4.45
C VAL A 33 5.26 -0.08 -5.22
N LEU A 34 4.02 -0.57 -5.13
CA LEU A 34 2.82 0.15 -5.49
C LEU A 34 2.03 0.43 -4.22
N VAL A 35 1.75 1.71 -3.97
CA VAL A 35 0.83 2.13 -2.91
C VAL A 35 -0.48 2.58 -3.56
N ILE A 36 -1.59 2.00 -3.10
CA ILE A 36 -2.94 2.38 -3.51
C ILE A 36 -3.61 3.03 -2.31
N ALA A 37 -4.08 4.27 -2.46
CA ALA A 37 -4.63 5.06 -1.36
C ALA A 37 -5.95 5.72 -1.74
N GLY A 38 -6.95 5.63 -0.87
CA GLY A 38 -8.20 6.37 -1.01
C GLY A 38 -8.08 7.81 -0.50
N THR A 39 -8.73 8.77 -1.16
CA THR A 39 -8.71 10.20 -0.75
C THR A 39 -9.72 10.51 0.36
N ALA A 40 -10.62 9.58 0.69
CA ALA A 40 -11.69 9.74 1.69
C ALA A 40 -11.62 8.71 2.82
N ASP A 41 -10.42 8.21 3.13
CA ASP A 41 -10.20 7.27 4.24
C ASP A 41 -10.37 7.96 5.60
N ALA A 42 -11.35 7.51 6.38
CA ALA A 42 -11.70 8.07 7.68
C ALA A 42 -10.91 7.46 8.85
N LEU A 43 -10.16 6.38 8.62
CA LEU A 43 -9.36 5.69 9.64
C LEU A 43 -7.90 6.15 9.59
N LEU A 44 -7.39 6.40 8.40
CA LEU A 44 -6.04 6.90 8.15
C LEU A 44 -6.10 7.92 7.01
N ASP A 45 -5.33 8.98 7.09
CA ASP A 45 -5.09 9.87 5.94
C ASP A 45 -4.19 9.15 4.92
N SER A 46 -4.80 8.21 4.20
CA SER A 46 -4.13 7.26 3.31
C SER A 46 -3.43 7.95 2.15
N GLU A 47 -3.98 9.05 1.62
CA GLU A 47 -3.32 9.85 0.59
C GLU A 47 -2.02 10.47 1.11
N ARG A 48 -2.08 11.14 2.26
CA ARG A 48 -0.89 11.75 2.87
C ARG A 48 0.17 10.70 3.20
N GLU A 49 -0.25 9.54 3.67
CA GLU A 49 0.65 8.44 4.02
C GLU A 49 1.32 7.84 2.78
N ALA A 50 0.58 7.65 1.69
CA ALA A 50 1.16 7.21 0.41
C ALA A 50 2.22 8.19 -0.09
N GLN A 51 1.99 9.50 0.03
CA GLN A 51 2.98 10.53 -0.31
C GLN A 51 4.19 10.51 0.63
N ARG A 52 4.02 10.14 1.90
CA ARG A 52 5.14 9.94 2.84
C ARG A 52 6.00 8.76 2.42
N LEU A 53 5.38 7.61 2.13
CA LEU A 53 6.07 6.40 1.68
C LEU A 53 6.81 6.62 0.36
N GLN A 54 6.21 7.31 -0.62
CA GLN A 54 6.90 7.64 -1.87
C GLN A 54 8.12 8.52 -1.66
N ARG A 55 8.10 9.46 -0.70
CA ARG A 55 9.26 10.29 -0.36
C ARG A 55 10.40 9.47 0.27
N ILE A 56 10.06 8.48 1.10
CA ILE A 56 11.05 7.60 1.75
C ILE A 56 11.68 6.64 0.73
N LEU A 57 10.86 6.01 -0.10
CA LEU A 57 11.29 4.99 -1.06
C LEU A 57 11.86 5.57 -2.36
N GLY A 58 11.44 6.78 -2.73
CA GLY A 58 11.79 7.44 -3.99
C GLY A 58 10.84 7.06 -5.14
N LYS A 59 10.63 7.99 -6.07
CA LYS A 59 9.69 7.83 -7.19
C LYS A 59 10.06 6.73 -8.18
N GLU A 60 11.34 6.36 -8.26
CA GLU A 60 11.80 5.28 -9.13
C GLU A 60 11.41 3.90 -8.62
N ARG A 61 11.18 3.76 -7.30
CA ARG A 61 10.83 2.49 -6.66
C ARG A 61 9.39 2.43 -6.18
N CYS A 62 8.78 3.58 -5.87
CA CYS A 62 7.44 3.66 -5.28
C CYS A 62 6.48 4.45 -6.17
N ALA A 63 5.55 3.71 -6.79
CA ALA A 63 4.42 4.29 -7.50
C ALA A 63 3.25 4.51 -6.51
N VAL A 64 2.55 5.62 -6.67
CA VAL A 64 1.35 5.95 -5.89
C VAL A 64 0.17 6.07 -6.83
N HIS A 65 -0.89 5.33 -6.53
CA HIS A 65 -2.18 5.42 -7.20
C HIS A 65 -3.24 5.87 -6.19
N THR A 66 -3.74 7.10 -6.35
CA THR A 66 -4.83 7.61 -5.52
C THR A 66 -6.18 7.31 -6.17
N VAL A 67 -7.14 6.87 -5.34
CA VAL A 67 -8.52 6.57 -5.77
C VAL A 67 -9.43 7.61 -5.13
N ASP A 68 -9.97 8.50 -5.97
CA ASP A 68 -10.80 9.59 -5.49
C ASP A 68 -12.11 9.10 -4.86
N GLY A 69 -12.44 9.65 -3.69
CA GLY A 69 -13.64 9.32 -2.92
C GLY A 69 -13.62 7.93 -2.27
N ALA A 70 -12.55 7.14 -2.43
CA ALA A 70 -12.45 5.83 -1.80
C ALA A 70 -12.04 5.95 -0.33
N GLY A 71 -12.70 5.17 0.53
CA GLY A 71 -12.38 5.06 1.95
C GLY A 71 -11.32 3.99 2.25
N HIS A 72 -11.21 3.60 3.53
CA HIS A 72 -10.22 2.62 4.01
C HIS A 72 -10.26 1.28 3.26
N ALA A 73 -11.46 0.80 2.95
CA ALA A 73 -11.67 -0.42 2.17
C ALA A 73 -11.83 -0.12 0.67
N GLY A 74 -11.03 0.80 0.13
CA GLY A 74 -11.12 1.26 -1.26
C GLY A 74 -10.94 0.17 -2.32
N THR A 75 -10.36 -0.98 -1.94
CA THR A 75 -10.25 -2.17 -2.80
C THR A 75 -11.55 -2.98 -2.92
N LEU A 76 -12.52 -2.75 -2.04
CA LEU A 76 -13.87 -3.32 -2.12
C LEU A 76 -14.86 -2.34 -2.80
N ASP A 77 -14.38 -1.15 -3.15
CA ASP A 77 -15.15 -0.11 -3.80
C ASP A 77 -15.06 -0.27 -5.33
N GLN A 78 -16.18 -0.17 -6.03
CA GLN A 78 -16.23 -0.23 -7.52
C GLN A 78 -15.42 0.90 -8.19
N ARG A 79 -14.95 1.88 -7.41
CA ARG A 79 -14.10 2.98 -7.87
C ARG A 79 -12.66 2.56 -8.19
N CYS A 80 -12.23 1.38 -7.74
CA CYS A 80 -10.88 0.86 -8.01
C CYS A 80 -10.95 -0.47 -8.75
N GLU A 81 -10.70 -0.43 -10.07
CA GLU A 81 -10.44 -1.64 -10.86
C GLU A 81 -9.02 -2.15 -10.57
N LEU A 82 -8.87 -2.81 -9.43
CA LEU A 82 -7.57 -3.21 -8.86
C LEU A 82 -6.72 -4.01 -9.86
N THR A 83 -7.35 -4.92 -10.62
CA THR A 83 -6.66 -5.71 -11.65
C THR A 83 -6.01 -4.82 -12.70
N SER A 84 -6.74 -3.82 -13.22
CA SER A 84 -6.20 -2.91 -14.23
C SER A 84 -5.10 -1.99 -13.70
N VAL A 85 -5.17 -1.59 -12.43
CA VAL A 85 -4.10 -0.83 -11.77
C VAL A 85 -2.83 -1.68 -11.66
N LEU A 86 -2.97 -2.94 -11.23
CA LEU A 86 -1.86 -3.88 -11.11
C LEU A 86 -1.23 -4.23 -12.45
N GLU A 87 -2.03 -4.53 -13.48
CA GLU A 87 -1.52 -4.83 -14.84
C GLU A 87 -0.71 -3.67 -15.42
N ARG A 88 -1.20 -2.44 -15.24
CA ARG A 88 -0.49 -1.25 -15.69
C ARG A 88 0.83 -1.05 -14.96
N TRP A 89 0.81 -1.10 -13.64
CA TRP A 89 2.00 -0.90 -12.81
C TRP A 89 3.04 -1.99 -13.08
N THR A 90 2.64 -3.25 -13.17
CA THR A 90 3.56 -4.36 -13.44
C THR A 90 4.24 -4.27 -14.81
N LYS A 91 3.54 -3.72 -15.81
CA LYS A 91 4.11 -3.40 -17.12
C LYS A 91 5.10 -2.24 -17.04
N GLU A 92 4.74 -1.14 -16.38
CA GLU A 92 5.58 0.07 -16.24
C GLU A 92 6.85 -0.19 -15.44
N ALA A 93 6.75 -0.97 -14.36
CA ALA A 93 7.88 -1.32 -13.51
C ALA A 93 8.72 -2.50 -14.06
N GLY A 94 8.38 -3.07 -15.22
CA GLY A 94 9.13 -4.16 -15.85
C GLY A 94 9.10 -5.48 -15.08
N ILE A 95 8.17 -5.64 -14.13
CA ILE A 95 8.04 -6.79 -13.21
C ILE A 95 7.05 -7.86 -13.69
N ALA A 96 6.39 -7.63 -14.83
CA ALA A 96 5.40 -8.54 -15.41
C ALA A 96 5.87 -10.00 -15.48
N ARG A 97 7.17 -10.22 -15.74
CA ARG A 97 7.76 -11.55 -15.87
C ARG A 97 7.93 -12.29 -14.52
N ALA A 98 8.03 -11.55 -13.41
CA ALA A 98 8.22 -12.10 -12.07
C ALA A 98 6.89 -12.42 -11.35
N LEU A 99 5.82 -11.67 -11.65
CA LEU A 99 4.51 -11.84 -10.99
C LEU A 99 3.57 -12.81 -11.73
N PHE A 100 3.65 -12.87 -13.07
CA PHE A 100 2.72 -13.67 -13.88
C PHE A 100 3.34 -14.93 -14.48
N GLY A 101 4.63 -15.19 -14.23
CA GLY A 101 5.35 -16.32 -14.79
C GLY A 101 5.58 -16.15 -16.31
N ALA A 102 6.76 -16.58 -16.76
CA ALA A 102 7.01 -16.72 -18.18
C ALA A 102 6.18 -17.91 -18.72
N ASP A 103 4.96 -17.68 -19.22
CA ASP A 103 4.47 -18.31 -20.45
C ASP A 103 3.15 -17.68 -20.94
N GLN A 104 3.25 -16.82 -21.95
CA GLN A 104 2.26 -16.80 -23.03
C GLN A 104 3.04 -16.89 -24.34
N SER A 105 3.76 -18.00 -24.53
CA SER A 105 4.11 -18.44 -25.86
C SER A 105 2.83 -18.90 -26.57
N ASN A 106 2.32 -18.01 -27.42
CA ASN A 106 1.55 -18.35 -28.62
C ASN A 106 0.22 -19.12 -28.43
N ARG A 107 -0.90 -18.38 -28.32
CA ARG A 107 -2.20 -18.76 -28.92
C ARG A 107 -2.98 -17.54 -29.37
#